data_AF-A0AAN8IIE7-F1
#
_entry.id   AF-A0AAN8IIE7-F1
#
_cell.length_a   1.000
_cell.length_b   1.000
_cell.length_c   1.000
_cell.angle_alpha   90.00
_cell.angle_beta   90.00
_cell.angle_gamma   90.00
#
_symmetry.space_group_name_H-M   'P 1'
#
loop_
_entity.id
_entity.type
_entity.pdbx_description
1 polymer ?
#
loop_
_entity_poly.entity_id
_entity_poly.type
_entity_poly.pdbx_seq_one_letter_code
_entity_poly.pdbx_strand_id
1 'polypeptide(L)'
;MELVTDLLAHAHCHINKTLRSVDPLLLTSATVASTFALVQLWNMHRDDIGIKRRLLAQFFSLVKRIPWVEAKIELEIRKVKQSLHHTLHEHDGELPFLNRIPMNAVDANALIELVDKYSKLEGPRYLDGKVSGAVFNDEKDMEEMRVYVEVFKNFAWSNPLWPKLFPGVRKMEAEVVHMCCTLMHADAEGCGTMSTGGTTSILLACLSHRNRALKRGILFPEM
;
A
#
# COMPACT_ATOMS: atom_id res chain seq x y z
N MET A 1 -18.03 -56.01 17.00
CA MET A 1 -18.59 -55.23 15.87
C MET A 1 -20.10 -55.04 16.01
N GLU A 2 -20.86 -56.05 16.45
CA GLU A 2 -22.33 -56.00 16.60
C GLU A 2 -22.85 -54.91 17.55
N LEU A 3 -22.18 -54.67 18.67
CA LEU A 3 -22.61 -53.64 19.64
C LEU A 3 -22.53 -52.21 19.08
N VAL A 4 -21.54 -51.96 18.21
CA VAL A 4 -21.35 -50.65 17.57
C VAL A 4 -22.40 -50.45 16.47
N THR A 5 -22.72 -51.51 15.72
CA THR A 5 -23.74 -51.44 14.67
C THR A 5 -25.15 -51.25 15.24
N ASP A 6 -25.47 -51.89 16.37
CA ASP A 6 -26.77 -51.71 17.03
C ASP A 6 -26.92 -50.31 17.63
N LEU A 7 -25.86 -49.79 18.26
CA LEU A 7 -25.85 -48.42 18.80
C LEU A 7 -26.06 -47.39 17.68
N LEU A 8 -25.39 -47.57 16.53
CA LEU A 8 -25.53 -46.70 15.36
C LEU A 8 -26.94 -46.79 14.77
N ALA A 9 -27.54 -47.97 14.68
CA ALA A 9 -28.90 -48.15 14.19
C ALA A 9 -29.93 -47.47 15.12
N HIS A 10 -29.75 -47.59 16.43
CA HIS A 10 -30.61 -46.93 17.42
C HIS A 10 -30.50 -45.40 17.34
N ALA A 11 -29.27 -44.88 17.26
CA ALA A 11 -29.02 -43.46 17.09
C ALA A 11 -29.63 -42.92 15.79
N HIS A 12 -29.46 -43.65 14.68
CA HIS A 12 -30.01 -43.28 13.38
C HIS A 12 -31.55 -43.22 13.39
N CYS A 13 -32.21 -44.23 13.98
CA CYS A 13 -33.66 -44.25 14.09
C CYS A 13 -34.18 -43.11 14.97
N HIS A 14 -33.51 -42.86 16.10
CA HIS A 14 -33.87 -41.77 17.01
C HIS A 14 -33.72 -40.39 16.35
N ILE A 15 -32.59 -40.14 15.67
CA ILE A 15 -32.33 -38.89 14.95
C ILE A 15 -33.37 -38.67 13.85
N ASN A 16 -33.64 -39.68 13.02
CA ASN A 16 -34.66 -39.56 11.96
C ASN A 16 -36.06 -39.30 12.51
N LYS A 17 -36.43 -39.94 13.62
CA LYS A 17 -37.74 -39.72 14.24
C LYS A 17 -37.89 -38.27 14.73
N THR A 18 -36.83 -37.70 15.31
CA THR A 18 -36.81 -36.32 15.80
C THR A 18 -36.71 -35.28 14.67
N LEU A 19 -35.99 -35.58 13.58
CA LEU A 19 -35.84 -34.65 12.45
C LEU A 19 -37.04 -34.66 11.50
N ARG A 20 -37.84 -35.74 11.46
CA ARG A 20 -39.07 -35.82 10.65
C ARG A 20 -40.14 -34.78 11.02
N SER A 21 -40.11 -34.24 12.24
CA SER A 21 -41.04 -33.19 12.68
C SER A 21 -40.59 -31.77 12.32
N VAL A 22 -39.42 -31.61 11.70
CA VAL A 22 -38.86 -30.30 11.31
C VAL A 22 -39.06 -30.09 9.82
N ASP A 23 -39.41 -28.85 9.43
CA ASP A 23 -39.52 -28.47 8.02
C ASP A 23 -38.17 -28.72 7.28
N PRO A 24 -38.16 -29.51 6.19
CA PRO A 24 -36.96 -29.79 5.41
C PRO A 24 -36.22 -28.52 4.93
N LEU A 25 -36.92 -27.44 4.62
CA LEU A 25 -36.30 -26.18 4.19
C LEU A 25 -35.59 -25.48 5.36
N LEU A 26 -36.18 -25.51 6.55
CA LEU A 26 -35.54 -24.99 7.76
C LEU A 26 -34.31 -25.83 8.13
N LEU A 27 -34.41 -27.15 8.03
CA LEU A 27 -33.30 -28.05 8.36
C LEU A 27 -32.12 -27.87 7.39
N THR A 28 -32.37 -27.74 6.09
CA THR A 28 -31.33 -27.52 5.07
C THR A 28 -30.71 -26.12 5.16
N SER A 29 -31.51 -25.08 5.38
CA SER A 29 -30.97 -23.72 5.59
C SER A 29 -30.16 -23.60 6.88
N ALA A 30 -30.61 -24.21 7.98
CA ALA A 30 -29.88 -24.24 9.25
C ALA A 30 -28.55 -25.01 9.14
N THR A 31 -28.52 -26.12 8.40
CA THR A 31 -27.29 -26.89 8.18
C THR A 31 -26.29 -26.15 7.29
N VAL A 32 -26.74 -25.48 6.21
CA VAL A 32 -25.88 -24.62 5.40
C VAL A 32 -25.34 -23.44 6.21
N ALA A 33 -26.20 -22.75 6.97
CA ALA A 33 -25.81 -21.59 7.77
C ALA A 33 -24.81 -21.97 8.89
N SER A 34 -25.05 -23.09 9.59
CA SER A 34 -24.14 -23.57 10.64
C SER A 34 -22.81 -24.02 10.08
N THR A 35 -22.81 -24.74 8.94
CA THR A 35 -21.56 -25.14 8.26
C THR A 35 -20.78 -23.92 7.80
N PHE A 36 -21.44 -22.94 7.18
CA PHE A 36 -20.81 -21.68 6.79
C PHE A 36 -20.23 -20.93 8.00
N ALA A 37 -20.98 -20.82 9.09
CA ALA A 37 -20.52 -20.15 10.31
C ALA A 37 -19.30 -20.85 10.93
N LEU A 38 -19.30 -22.19 10.97
CA LEU A 38 -18.17 -22.99 11.46
C LEU A 38 -16.93 -22.81 10.60
N VAL A 39 -17.07 -22.82 9.26
CA VAL A 39 -15.96 -22.58 8.34
C VAL A 39 -15.43 -21.15 8.49
N GLN A 40 -16.31 -20.16 8.64
CA GLN A 40 -15.89 -18.77 8.87
C GLN A 40 -15.15 -18.61 10.19
N LEU A 41 -15.64 -19.20 11.29
CA LEU A 41 -14.97 -19.17 12.58
C LEU A 41 -13.61 -19.88 12.54
N TRP A 42 -13.55 -21.03 11.85
CA TRP A 42 -12.30 -21.76 11.64
C TRP A 42 -11.28 -20.95 10.83
N ASN A 43 -11.73 -20.29 9.76
CA ASN A 43 -10.89 -19.40 8.95
C ASN A 43 -10.44 -18.17 9.75
N MET A 44 -11.34 -17.54 10.51
CA MET A 44 -11.00 -16.41 11.39
C MET A 44 -10.02 -16.79 12.51
N HIS A 45 -9.99 -18.05 12.92
CA HIS A 45 -9.02 -18.57 13.87
C HIS A 45 -7.65 -18.83 13.22
N ARG A 46 -7.63 -19.23 11.95
CA ARG A 46 -6.41 -19.46 11.16
C ARG A 46 -5.79 -18.21 10.55
N ASP A 47 -6.55 -17.13 10.47
CA ASP A 47 -6.11 -15.82 9.99
C ASP A 47 -5.25 -15.11 11.04
N ASP A 48 -4.17 -14.46 10.60
CA ASP A 48 -3.09 -13.86 11.41
C ASP A 48 -3.59 -12.78 12.39
N ILE A 49 -4.71 -12.13 12.08
CA ILE A 49 -5.32 -11.12 12.95
C ILE A 49 -5.91 -11.78 14.21
N GLY A 50 -6.40 -13.02 14.11
CA GLY A 50 -7.03 -13.78 15.19
C GLY A 50 -8.35 -13.16 15.72
N ILE A 51 -9.19 -13.99 16.35
CA ILE A 51 -10.52 -13.56 16.86
C ILE A 51 -10.39 -12.45 17.91
N LYS A 52 -9.37 -12.51 18.78
CA LYS A 52 -9.16 -11.52 19.86
C LYS A 52 -8.92 -10.12 19.31
N ARG A 53 -8.04 -9.94 18.31
CA ARG A 53 -7.77 -8.60 17.75
C ARG A 53 -8.98 -8.06 16.99
N ARG A 54 -9.77 -8.93 16.33
CA ARG A 54 -11.01 -8.52 15.66
C ARG A 54 -12.04 -7.96 16.65
N LEU A 55 -12.26 -8.67 17.77
CA LEU A 55 -13.14 -8.20 18.84
C LEU A 55 -12.62 -6.92 19.47
N LEU A 56 -11.31 -6.83 19.73
CA LEU A 56 -10.69 -5.61 20.25
C LEU A 56 -10.83 -4.44 19.26
N ALA A 57 -10.61 -4.66 17.96
CA ALA A 57 -10.75 -3.63 16.93
C ALA A 57 -12.21 -3.13 16.83
N GLN A 58 -13.18 -4.03 16.89
CA GLN A 58 -14.60 -3.67 16.95
C GLN A 58 -14.92 -2.89 18.23
N PHE A 59 -14.43 -3.36 19.38
CA PHE A 59 -14.57 -2.67 20.66
C PHE A 59 -13.98 -1.25 20.59
N PHE A 60 -12.74 -1.11 20.12
CA PHE A 60 -12.11 0.20 19.93
C PHE A 60 -12.88 1.07 18.93
N SER A 61 -13.44 0.49 17.88
CA SER A 61 -14.30 1.22 16.94
C SER A 61 -15.56 1.76 17.61
N LEU A 62 -16.18 0.98 18.50
CA LEU A 62 -17.33 1.42 19.29
C LEU A 62 -16.94 2.49 20.33
N VAL A 63 -15.83 2.31 21.03
CA VAL A 63 -15.30 3.29 22.00
C VAL A 63 -14.99 4.63 21.34
N LYS A 64 -14.44 4.61 20.12
CA LYS A 64 -14.17 5.83 19.33
C LYS A 64 -15.44 6.61 18.97
N ARG A 65 -16.62 6.01 19.01
CA ARG A 65 -17.92 6.68 18.75
C ARG A 65 -18.52 7.33 19.99
N ILE A 66 -17.90 7.15 21.17
CA ILE A 66 -18.36 7.84 22.37
C ILE A 66 -18.03 9.33 22.23
N PRO A 67 -18.99 10.26 22.41
CA PRO A 67 -18.81 11.67 22.09
C PRO A 67 -17.57 12.32 22.71
N TRP A 68 -17.24 12.00 23.97
CA TRP A 68 -16.03 12.55 24.62
C TRP A 68 -14.73 12.01 24.02
N VAL A 69 -14.74 10.78 23.46
CA VAL A 69 -13.53 10.13 22.92
C VAL A 69 -13.28 10.70 21.55
N GLU A 70 -14.33 10.78 20.74
CA GLU A 70 -14.31 11.45 19.44
C GLU A 70 -13.84 12.89 19.57
N ALA A 71 -14.41 13.66 20.51
CA ALA A 71 -13.99 15.04 20.75
C ALA A 71 -12.51 15.16 21.15
N LYS A 72 -12.00 14.22 21.96
CA LYS A 72 -10.58 14.20 22.34
C LYS A 72 -9.67 13.83 21.16
N ILE A 73 -10.05 12.84 20.36
CA ILE A 73 -9.33 12.45 19.13
C ILE A 73 -9.30 13.62 18.16
N GLU A 74 -10.43 14.28 17.93
CA GLU A 74 -10.54 15.42 17.03
C GLU A 74 -9.66 16.59 17.50
N LEU A 75 -9.59 16.83 18.82
CA LEU A 75 -8.72 17.83 19.40
C LEU A 75 -7.23 17.52 19.13
N GLU A 76 -6.79 16.27 19.28
CA GLU A 76 -5.40 15.90 18.96
C GLU A 76 -5.12 15.96 17.45
N ILE A 77 -6.06 15.53 16.60
CA ILE A 77 -5.97 15.70 15.14
C ILE A 77 -5.84 17.19 14.78
N ARG A 78 -6.62 18.06 15.43
CA ARG A 78 -6.59 19.51 15.20
C ARG A 78 -5.24 20.11 15.58
N LYS A 79 -4.67 19.71 16.71
CA LYS A 79 -3.31 20.13 17.12
C LYS A 79 -2.26 19.69 16.10
N VAL A 80 -2.30 18.43 15.66
CA VAL A 80 -1.36 17.92 14.64
C VAL A 80 -1.54 18.66 13.32
N LYS A 81 -2.80 18.94 12.92
CA LYS A 81 -3.08 19.74 11.72
C LYS A 81 -2.52 21.15 11.83
N GLN A 82 -2.68 21.79 13.00
CA GLN A 82 -2.15 23.13 13.25
C GLN A 82 -0.62 23.14 13.27
N SER A 83 0.02 22.15 13.91
CA SER A 83 1.49 22.06 13.92
C SER A 83 2.04 21.78 12.53
N LEU A 84 1.41 20.87 11.78
CA LEU A 84 1.78 20.60 10.38
C LEU A 84 1.61 21.82 9.51
N HIS A 85 0.48 22.53 9.62
CA HIS A 85 0.26 23.78 8.91
C HIS A 85 1.35 24.79 9.24
N HIS A 86 1.67 24.98 10.52
CA HIS A 86 2.71 25.91 10.92
C HIS A 86 4.09 25.54 10.34
N THR A 87 4.51 24.28 10.48
CA THR A 87 5.83 23.80 10.00
C THR A 87 5.92 23.81 8.47
N LEU A 88 4.84 23.49 7.75
CA LEU A 88 4.85 23.52 6.28
C LEU A 88 4.89 24.95 5.75
N HIS A 89 4.13 25.85 6.37
CA HIS A 89 4.01 27.24 5.92
C HIS A 89 5.12 28.18 6.45
N GLU A 90 6.08 27.66 7.23
CA GLU A 90 7.20 28.45 7.77
C GLU A 90 8.12 28.99 6.66
N HIS A 91 8.23 28.28 5.54
CA HIS A 91 9.21 28.55 4.47
C HIS A 91 8.59 28.96 3.12
N ASP A 92 7.29 29.30 3.07
CA ASP A 92 6.62 29.66 1.81
C ASP A 92 6.98 31.05 1.26
N GLY A 93 7.67 31.86 2.05
CA GLY A 93 7.98 33.25 1.71
C GLY A 93 6.73 34.13 1.57
N GLU A 94 6.83 35.17 0.74
CA GLU A 94 5.73 36.14 0.52
C GLU A 94 4.87 35.81 -0.72
N LEU A 95 5.18 34.72 -1.44
CA LEU A 95 4.49 34.39 -2.68
C LEU A 95 3.07 33.86 -2.39
N PRO A 96 2.03 34.39 -3.06
CA PRO A 96 0.68 33.90 -2.87
C PRO A 96 0.51 32.50 -3.46
N PHE A 97 -0.25 31.66 -2.76
CA PHE A 97 -0.67 30.36 -3.27
C PHE A 97 -1.68 30.51 -4.43
N LEU A 98 -1.37 29.87 -5.56
CA LEU A 98 -2.30 29.73 -6.68
C LEU A 98 -3.39 28.72 -6.31
N ASN A 99 -4.59 29.21 -6.00
CA ASN A 99 -5.71 28.38 -5.54
C ASN A 99 -6.75 28.07 -6.64
N ARG A 100 -6.53 28.58 -7.86
CA ARG A 100 -7.39 28.36 -9.02
C ARG A 100 -6.54 28.29 -10.29
N ILE A 101 -7.03 27.55 -11.27
CA ILE A 101 -6.44 27.54 -12.62
C ILE A 101 -6.66 28.94 -13.24
N PRO A 102 -5.63 29.56 -13.84
CA PRO A 102 -5.78 30.84 -14.54
C PRO A 102 -6.81 30.78 -15.66
N MET A 103 -7.63 31.82 -15.81
CA MET A 103 -8.64 31.90 -16.87
C MET A 103 -8.03 32.09 -18.27
N ASN A 104 -6.84 32.67 -18.34
CA ASN A 104 -6.10 32.91 -19.57
C ASN A 104 -4.80 32.11 -19.56
N ALA A 105 -4.31 31.73 -20.74
CA ALA A 105 -3.03 31.06 -20.87
C ALA A 105 -1.90 31.93 -20.32
N VAL A 106 -0.98 31.31 -19.58
CA VAL A 106 0.23 31.96 -19.07
C VAL A 106 1.33 31.78 -20.11
N ASP A 107 2.05 32.86 -20.42
CA ASP A 107 3.19 32.81 -21.34
C ASP A 107 4.32 31.92 -20.78
N ALA A 108 5.06 31.27 -21.67
CA ALA A 108 6.14 30.38 -21.30
C ALA A 108 7.23 31.08 -20.46
N ASN A 109 7.60 32.33 -20.79
CA ASN A 109 8.61 33.06 -20.04
C ASN A 109 8.10 33.44 -18.64
N ALA A 110 6.82 33.84 -18.54
CA ALA A 110 6.19 34.13 -17.27
C ALA A 110 6.12 32.88 -16.36
N LEU A 111 5.90 31.70 -16.94
CA LEU A 111 5.93 30.43 -16.20
C LEU A 111 7.35 30.08 -15.72
N ILE A 112 8.36 30.26 -16.57
CA ILE A 112 9.77 30.04 -16.19
C ILE A 112 10.18 31.00 -15.07
N GLU A 113 9.78 32.27 -15.14
CA GLU A 113 10.03 33.26 -14.09
C GLU A 113 9.36 32.87 -12.76
N LEU A 114 8.15 32.29 -12.82
CA LEU A 114 7.48 31.77 -11.63
C LEU A 114 8.24 30.58 -11.02
N VAL A 115 8.75 29.66 -11.85
CA VAL A 115 9.57 28.53 -11.39
C VAL A 115 10.87 29.02 -10.75
N ASP A 116 11.53 30.02 -11.35
CA ASP A 116 12.73 30.64 -10.78
C ASP A 116 12.44 31.27 -9.40
N LYS A 117 11.31 31.96 -9.24
CA LYS A 117 10.87 32.48 -7.94
C LYS A 117 10.68 31.36 -6.90
N TYR A 118 10.08 30.24 -7.28
CA TYR A 118 9.91 29.09 -6.37
C TYR A 118 11.23 28.40 -6.02
N SER A 119 12.18 28.29 -6.96
CA SER A 119 13.50 27.70 -6.67
C SER A 119 14.34 28.50 -5.67
N LYS A 120 14.01 29.78 -5.47
CA LYS A 120 14.68 30.69 -4.53
C LYS A 120 14.06 30.69 -3.13
N LEU A 121 12.99 29.91 -2.90
CA LEU A 121 12.44 29.73 -1.56
C LEU A 121 13.44 28.97 -0.68
N GLU A 122 13.78 29.56 0.46
CA GLU A 122 14.78 28.99 1.37
C GLU A 122 14.15 28.01 2.37
N GLY A 123 14.48 26.74 2.21
CA GLY A 123 14.21 25.69 3.19
C GLY A 123 15.38 25.43 4.14
N PRO A 124 15.30 24.38 4.96
CA PRO A 124 16.44 23.91 5.77
C PRO A 124 17.70 23.71 4.92
N ARG A 125 18.85 24.22 5.40
CA ARG A 125 20.13 24.23 4.68
C ARG A 125 20.76 22.83 4.55
N TYR A 126 20.21 21.98 3.68
CA TYR A 126 20.72 20.61 3.46
C TYR A 126 22.12 20.60 2.83
N LEU A 127 22.46 21.59 1.99
CA LEU A 127 23.81 21.75 1.43
C LEU A 127 24.90 22.08 2.47
N ASP A 128 24.51 22.54 3.68
CA ASP A 128 25.43 22.69 4.81
C ASP A 128 25.72 21.36 5.53
N GLY A 129 25.15 20.23 5.06
CA GLY A 129 25.23 18.93 5.73
C GLY A 129 24.41 18.85 7.03
N LYS A 130 23.46 19.78 7.24
CA LYS A 130 22.66 19.89 8.48
C LYS A 130 21.35 19.13 8.43
N VAL A 131 21.02 18.51 7.29
CA VAL A 131 19.82 17.73 7.09
C VAL A 131 20.25 16.28 6.86
N SER A 132 19.69 15.37 7.66
CA SER A 132 19.99 13.94 7.55
C SER A 132 19.22 13.33 6.37
N GLY A 133 19.94 12.68 5.45
CA GLY A 133 19.33 12.10 4.24
C GLY A 133 18.78 13.17 3.31
N ALA A 134 17.52 13.03 2.90
CA ALA A 134 16.78 13.91 1.97
C ALA A 134 17.38 14.04 0.56
N VAL A 135 18.61 14.55 0.43
CA VAL A 135 19.34 14.71 -0.84
C VAL A 135 20.68 13.98 -0.72
N PHE A 136 20.94 13.05 -1.63
CA PHE A 136 22.05 12.09 -1.52
C PHE A 136 23.34 12.53 -2.22
N ASN A 137 23.24 13.42 -3.22
CA ASN A 137 24.36 13.95 -3.98
C ASN A 137 24.48 15.47 -3.81
N ASP A 138 25.61 16.04 -4.21
CA ASP A 138 25.89 17.47 -4.09
C ASP A 138 25.37 18.24 -5.32
N GLU A 139 24.42 19.15 -5.12
CA GLU A 139 23.91 20.01 -6.19
C GLU A 139 24.96 20.96 -6.76
N LYS A 140 26.10 21.12 -6.08
CA LYS A 140 27.25 21.87 -6.62
C LYS A 140 27.99 21.11 -7.71
N ASP A 141 27.73 19.82 -7.90
CA ASP A 141 28.26 19.06 -9.04
C ASP A 141 27.52 19.45 -10.33
N MET A 142 28.05 20.46 -11.00
CA MET A 142 27.50 20.98 -12.25
C MET A 142 27.63 19.99 -13.41
N GLU A 143 28.55 19.03 -13.36
CA GLU A 143 28.66 17.99 -14.40
C GLU A 143 27.57 16.94 -14.23
N GLU A 144 27.29 16.50 -12.99
CA GLU A 144 26.16 15.62 -12.71
C GLU A 144 24.83 16.29 -13.10
N MET A 145 24.63 17.55 -12.71
CA MET A 145 23.44 18.31 -13.08
C MET A 145 23.29 18.44 -14.61
N ARG A 146 24.39 18.67 -15.34
CA ARG A 146 24.39 18.70 -16.81
C ARG A 146 23.91 17.37 -17.40
N VAL A 147 24.34 16.24 -16.83
CA VAL A 147 23.88 14.91 -17.25
C VAL A 147 22.38 14.76 -17.01
N TYR A 148 21.88 15.12 -15.82
CA TYR A 148 20.45 15.02 -15.53
C TYR A 148 19.60 15.84 -16.48
N VAL A 149 19.95 17.11 -16.71
CA VAL A 149 19.21 17.99 -17.63
C VAL A 149 19.12 17.38 -19.03
N GLU A 150 20.25 16.89 -19.58
CA GLU A 150 20.26 16.36 -20.94
C GLU A 150 19.52 15.02 -21.06
N VAL A 151 19.60 14.15 -20.04
CA VAL A 151 18.83 12.89 -20.01
C VAL A 151 17.33 13.18 -19.91
N PHE A 152 16.89 14.00 -18.94
CA PHE A 152 15.46 14.32 -18.80
C PHE A 152 14.89 14.97 -20.05
N LYS A 153 15.63 15.91 -20.65
CA LYS A 153 15.25 16.55 -21.92
C LYS A 153 15.04 15.55 -23.05
N ASN A 154 15.95 14.58 -23.21
CA ASN A 154 15.87 13.60 -24.30
C ASN A 154 14.75 12.56 -24.10
N PHE A 155 14.32 12.32 -22.85
CA PHE A 155 13.30 11.31 -22.53
C PHE A 155 12.00 11.89 -21.95
N ALA A 156 11.79 13.21 -22.00
CA ALA A 156 10.63 13.90 -21.43
C ALA A 156 9.26 13.37 -21.91
N TRP A 157 9.21 12.86 -23.14
CA TRP A 157 7.99 12.31 -23.75
C TRP A 157 7.97 10.78 -23.78
N SER A 158 8.95 10.12 -23.17
CA SER A 158 9.01 8.66 -23.14
C SER A 158 7.96 8.09 -22.19
N ASN A 159 7.35 6.97 -22.58
CA ASN A 159 6.39 6.26 -21.74
C ASN A 159 6.65 4.75 -21.80
N PRO A 160 7.28 4.16 -20.76
CA PRO A 160 7.62 2.73 -20.72
C PRO A 160 6.42 1.77 -20.90
N LEU A 161 5.17 2.24 -20.73
CA LEU A 161 3.95 1.47 -21.04
C LEU A 161 3.90 1.02 -22.51
N TRP A 162 4.57 1.75 -23.41
CA TRP A 162 4.60 1.47 -24.85
C TRP A 162 6.03 1.11 -25.31
N PRO A 163 6.58 -0.05 -24.92
CA PRO A 163 8.00 -0.37 -25.11
C PRO A 163 8.44 -0.50 -26.57
N LYS A 164 7.50 -0.75 -27.50
CA LYS A 164 7.77 -0.74 -28.95
C LYS A 164 7.98 0.68 -29.50
N LEU A 165 7.29 1.66 -28.92
CA LEU A 165 7.43 3.07 -29.30
C LEU A 165 8.66 3.71 -28.64
N PHE A 166 8.99 3.26 -27.42
CA PHE A 166 10.12 3.80 -26.64
C PHE A 166 11.16 2.72 -26.32
N PRO A 167 11.86 2.17 -27.32
CA PRO A 167 12.83 1.09 -27.10
C PRO A 167 14.05 1.55 -26.29
N GLY A 168 14.38 2.85 -26.30
CA GLY A 168 15.48 3.44 -25.55
C GLY A 168 15.29 3.32 -24.04
N VAL A 169 14.18 3.82 -23.50
CA VAL A 169 13.87 3.71 -22.06
C VAL A 169 13.77 2.25 -21.63
N ARG A 170 13.10 1.40 -22.43
CA ARG A 170 13.02 -0.04 -22.18
C ARG A 170 14.42 -0.71 -22.12
N LYS A 171 15.38 -0.26 -22.94
CA LYS A 171 16.76 -0.75 -22.90
C LYS A 171 17.47 -0.28 -21.62
N MET A 172 17.38 1.00 -21.29
CA MET A 172 17.99 1.57 -20.08
C MET A 172 17.46 0.90 -18.81
N GLU A 173 16.14 0.71 -18.67
CA GLU A 173 15.56 0.02 -17.52
C GLU A 173 16.08 -1.41 -17.37
N ALA A 174 16.17 -2.16 -18.48
CA ALA A 174 16.70 -3.52 -18.46
C ALA A 174 18.19 -3.57 -18.06
N GLU A 175 18.99 -2.62 -18.54
CA GLU A 175 20.41 -2.52 -18.22
C GLU A 175 20.63 -2.16 -16.75
N VAL A 176 19.88 -1.20 -16.21
CA VAL A 176 19.94 -0.83 -14.77
C VAL A 176 19.58 -2.02 -13.89
N VAL A 177 18.48 -2.72 -14.19
CA VAL A 177 18.09 -3.92 -13.44
C VAL A 177 19.19 -4.96 -13.48
N HIS A 178 19.79 -5.21 -14.65
CA HIS A 178 20.86 -6.21 -14.78
C HIS A 178 22.15 -5.82 -14.04
N MET A 179 22.53 -4.54 -14.06
CA MET A 179 23.65 -4.02 -13.27
C MET A 179 23.39 -4.19 -11.76
N CYS A 180 22.17 -3.94 -11.29
CA CYS A 180 21.80 -4.18 -9.89
C CYS A 180 21.82 -5.68 -9.53
N CYS A 181 21.31 -6.56 -10.39
CA CYS A 181 21.41 -8.01 -10.19
C CYS A 181 22.87 -8.46 -10.06
N THR A 182 23.75 -7.94 -10.92
CA THR A 182 25.19 -8.22 -10.89
C THR A 182 25.84 -7.71 -9.61
N LEU A 183 25.54 -6.46 -9.21
CA LEU A 183 26.04 -5.84 -7.98
C LEU A 183 25.65 -6.65 -6.73
N MET A 184 24.46 -7.25 -6.74
CA MET A 184 23.93 -8.05 -5.64
C MET A 184 24.26 -9.55 -5.76
N HIS A 185 25.11 -9.95 -6.71
CA HIS A 185 25.53 -11.33 -6.95
C HIS A 185 24.35 -12.31 -7.15
N ALA A 186 23.35 -11.87 -7.92
CA ALA A 186 22.24 -12.75 -8.28
C ALA A 186 22.73 -13.94 -9.15
N ASP A 187 22.00 -15.06 -9.09
CA ASP A 187 22.25 -16.21 -9.94
C ASP A 187 21.81 -15.97 -11.40
N ALA A 188 21.96 -16.99 -12.25
CA ALA A 188 21.59 -16.90 -13.66
C ALA A 188 20.09 -16.67 -13.89
N GLU A 189 19.24 -16.92 -12.89
CA GLU A 189 17.79 -16.67 -12.94
C GLU A 189 17.41 -15.32 -12.30
N GLY A 190 18.38 -14.61 -11.75
CA GLY A 190 18.22 -13.28 -11.14
C GLY A 190 17.57 -12.29 -12.10
N CYS A 191 16.42 -11.75 -11.69
CA CYS A 191 15.66 -10.79 -12.48
C CYS A 191 15.03 -9.71 -11.60
N GLY A 192 14.52 -8.65 -12.22
CA GLY A 192 13.83 -7.57 -11.52
C GLY A 192 13.06 -6.64 -12.46
N THR A 193 12.55 -5.57 -11.88
CA THR A 193 11.89 -4.47 -12.59
C THR A 193 12.27 -3.16 -11.93
N MET A 194 12.28 -2.08 -12.71
CA MET A 194 12.30 -0.72 -12.16
C MET A 194 11.00 -0.46 -11.40
N SER A 195 11.10 0.37 -10.35
CA SER A 195 9.96 0.87 -9.56
C SER A 195 10.14 2.36 -9.31
N THR A 196 9.10 3.03 -8.82
CA THR A 196 9.15 4.47 -8.52
C THR A 196 9.94 4.83 -7.27
N GLY A 197 10.36 3.85 -6.46
CA GLY A 197 11.09 4.07 -5.23
C GLY A 197 11.03 2.89 -4.26
N GLY A 198 11.74 3.00 -3.14
CA GLY A 198 11.90 1.91 -2.16
C GLY A 198 10.58 1.34 -1.63
N THR A 199 9.61 2.20 -1.30
CA THR A 199 8.29 1.78 -0.82
C THR A 199 7.58 0.87 -1.83
N THR A 200 7.55 1.27 -3.10
CA THR A 200 6.93 0.47 -4.17
C THR A 200 7.67 -0.85 -4.35
N SER A 201 9.01 -0.86 -4.30
CA SER A 201 9.81 -2.08 -4.37
C SER A 201 9.47 -3.08 -3.26
N ILE A 202 9.34 -2.62 -2.00
CA ILE A 202 8.95 -3.48 -0.87
C ILE A 202 7.54 -4.03 -1.08
N LEU A 203 6.58 -3.18 -1.45
CA LEU A 203 5.20 -3.61 -1.69
C LEU A 203 5.10 -4.64 -2.83
N LEU A 204 5.85 -4.47 -3.91
CA LEU A 204 5.91 -5.43 -5.02
C LEU A 204 6.51 -6.76 -4.58
N ALA A 205 7.54 -6.75 -3.72
CA ALA A 205 8.10 -7.97 -3.15
C ALA A 205 7.08 -8.70 -2.26
N CYS A 206 6.45 -8.00 -1.31
CA CYS A 206 5.39 -8.55 -0.46
C CYS A 206 4.24 -9.12 -1.30
N LEU A 207 3.76 -8.38 -2.31
CA LEU A 207 2.71 -8.81 -3.22
C LEU A 207 3.09 -10.09 -3.98
N SER A 208 4.33 -10.15 -4.48
CA SER A 208 4.83 -11.31 -5.23
C SER A 208 4.90 -12.56 -4.35
N HIS A 209 5.44 -12.43 -3.14
CA HIS A 209 5.49 -13.53 -2.16
C HIS A 209 4.10 -13.98 -1.73
N ARG A 210 3.19 -13.04 -1.42
CA ARG A 210 1.79 -13.33 -1.08
C ARG A 210 1.10 -14.12 -2.19
N ASN A 211 1.22 -13.66 -3.44
CA ASN A 211 0.59 -14.33 -4.59
C ASN A 211 1.21 -15.73 -4.84
N ARG A 212 2.52 -15.89 -4.61
CA ARG A 212 3.19 -17.19 -4.67
C ARG A 212 2.69 -18.15 -3.58
N ALA A 213 2.48 -17.67 -2.37
CA ALA A 213 1.95 -18.47 -1.25
C ALA A 213 0.51 -18.91 -1.52
N LEU A 214 -0.35 -18.01 -1.99
CA LEU A 214 -1.73 -18.33 -2.38
C LEU A 214 -1.79 -19.41 -3.47
N LYS A 215 -0.93 -19.32 -4.50
CA LYS A 215 -0.81 -20.35 -5.55
C LYS A 215 -0.36 -21.71 -5.02
N ARG A 216 0.27 -21.76 -3.85
CA ARG A 216 0.70 -22.99 -3.15
C ARG A 216 -0.32 -23.51 -2.14
N GLY A 217 -1.51 -22.91 -2.07
CA GLY A 217 -2.58 -23.31 -1.15
C GLY A 217 -2.46 -22.76 0.27
N ILE A 218 -1.55 -21.81 0.51
CA ILE A 218 -1.45 -21.09 1.77
C ILE A 218 -2.53 -20.00 1.76
N LEU A 219 -3.62 -20.21 2.51
CA LEU A 219 -4.82 -19.35 2.47
C LEU A 219 -4.64 -18.01 3.21
N PHE A 220 -3.78 -17.99 4.24
CA PHE A 220 -3.51 -16.81 5.07
C PHE A 220 -1.98 -16.61 5.15
N PRO A 221 -1.35 -16.09 4.08
CA PRO A 221 0.05 -15.74 4.14
C PRO A 221 0.23 -14.43 4.93
N GLU A 222 1.10 -14.46 5.93
CA GLU A 222 1.55 -13.24 6.61
C GLU A 222 2.16 -12.26 5.60
N MET A 223 1.84 -10.97 5.74
CA MET A 223 2.41 -9.86 4.96
C MET A 223 3.34 -9.00 5.81
#